data_AF-A0A919CIP7-F1
#
_entry.id   AF-A0A919CIP7-F1
#
_cell.length_a   1.000
_cell.length_b   1.000
_cell.length_c   1.000
_cell.angle_alpha   90.00
_cell.angle_beta   90.00
_cell.angle_gamma   90.00
#
_symmetry.space_group_name_H-M   'P 1'
#
loop_
_entity.id
_entity.type
_entity.pdbx_description
1 polymer ?
#
loop_
_entity_poly.entity_id
_entity_poly.type
_entity_poly.pdbx_seq_one_letter_code
_entity_poly.pdbx_strand_id
1 'polypeptide(L)'
;MYHDTTPEEARAGLPEPRRLLARSGFAAAEPLFTADLGDARDLNQAREVVAAHGSRLWTEATRTGVDELDDRPLYWARLVLASRLRAWRPSFPLEAGRRAELMRVLEVESRGITDLDFPPGERWVRVVVTGFDPFRLDEDPAGSNPSGVAALDLNGWTFPVGRRTAVVRTAIFPVRWDDFDEGLVEQALAPRYGRAEAVLTLSRGRSGRFDLEVWNGARRGGGADNLGVRRSGPVPVSEGPEWTRTSLPTGEMVEAAPGPFPVVVNTHVAEGDPEVERPGGPTRGSVAVRGGGGDYLSNEIAYRNTLLRDRSGHDLPAGHVHLPEEQGPEVLAQTRALVAAVAGAALPR
;
A
#
# COMPACT_ATOMS: atom_id res chain seq x y z
N MET A 1 21.97 -13.98 -17.21
CA MET A 1 20.73 -13.19 -17.07
C MET A 1 19.57 -14.14 -17.26
N TYR A 2 18.64 -14.22 -16.32
CA TYR A 2 17.44 -15.03 -16.46
C TYR A 2 16.59 -14.39 -17.57
N HIS A 3 16.38 -15.08 -18.69
CA HIS A 3 15.59 -14.55 -19.82
C HIS A 3 14.10 -14.42 -19.52
N ASP A 4 13.67 -14.81 -18.31
CA ASP A 4 12.27 -14.90 -17.92
C ASP A 4 11.86 -13.82 -16.90
N THR A 5 12.70 -12.85 -16.49
CA THR A 5 12.37 -11.86 -15.44
C THR A 5 11.77 -10.56 -15.96
N THR A 6 10.92 -9.90 -15.17
CA THR A 6 10.40 -8.55 -15.49
C THR A 6 11.47 -7.46 -15.31
N PRO A 7 11.29 -6.24 -15.86
CA PRO A 7 12.19 -5.12 -15.61
C PRO A 7 12.32 -4.78 -14.11
N GLU A 8 11.23 -4.86 -13.34
CA GLU A 8 11.22 -4.65 -11.89
C GLU A 8 12.08 -5.70 -11.17
N GLU A 9 11.86 -6.99 -11.45
CA GLU A 9 12.62 -8.11 -10.89
C GLU A 9 14.11 -8.04 -11.23
N ALA A 10 14.45 -7.61 -12.46
CA ALA A 10 15.83 -7.48 -12.90
C ALA A 10 16.64 -6.47 -12.06
N ARG A 11 15.99 -5.44 -11.50
CA ARG A 11 16.64 -4.43 -10.66
C ARG A 11 17.17 -5.02 -9.35
N ALA A 12 16.55 -6.09 -8.82
CA ALA A 12 17.04 -6.77 -7.63
C ALA A 12 18.45 -7.40 -7.84
N GLY A 13 18.86 -7.60 -9.11
CA GLY A 13 20.20 -8.08 -9.46
C GLY A 13 21.29 -7.01 -9.50
N LEU A 14 20.94 -5.72 -9.33
CA LEU A 14 21.89 -4.61 -9.32
C LEU A 14 22.77 -4.62 -8.05
N PRO A 15 23.98 -4.01 -8.10
CA PRO A 15 24.90 -4.02 -6.95
C PRO A 15 24.31 -3.46 -5.66
N GLU A 16 23.52 -2.39 -5.74
CA GLU A 16 22.99 -1.69 -4.56
C GLU A 16 21.89 -2.50 -3.85
N PRO A 17 20.81 -2.97 -4.52
CA PRO A 17 19.84 -3.90 -3.92
C PRO A 17 20.46 -5.14 -3.29
N ARG A 18 21.46 -5.75 -3.94
CA ARG A 18 22.17 -6.91 -3.40
C ARG A 18 22.92 -6.60 -2.12
N ARG A 19 23.56 -5.43 -2.02
CA ARG A 19 24.24 -4.98 -0.80
C ARG A 19 23.26 -4.72 0.33
N LEU A 20 22.14 -4.06 0.04
CA LEU A 20 21.07 -3.83 1.01
C LEU A 20 20.53 -5.17 1.55
N LEU A 21 20.15 -6.08 0.66
CA LEU A 21 19.62 -7.39 1.05
C LEU A 21 20.58 -8.19 1.92
N ALA A 22 21.87 -8.23 1.55
CA ALA A 22 22.90 -8.95 2.30
C ALA A 22 23.06 -8.46 3.75
N ARG A 23 22.66 -7.21 4.06
CA ARG A 23 22.77 -6.61 5.40
C ARG A 23 21.45 -6.54 6.17
N SER A 24 20.33 -6.82 5.50
CA SER A 24 18.98 -6.53 6.00
C SER A 24 18.31 -7.65 6.81
N GLY A 25 19.02 -8.73 7.13
CA GLY A 25 18.42 -9.93 7.74
C GLY A 25 17.69 -10.85 6.75
N PHE A 26 17.38 -10.39 5.53
CA PHE A 26 16.72 -11.18 4.48
C PHE A 26 17.66 -12.03 3.62
N ALA A 27 18.97 -12.05 3.91
CA ALA A 27 19.97 -12.77 3.10
C ALA A 27 19.66 -14.26 2.92
N ALA A 28 19.00 -14.89 3.89
CA ALA A 28 18.62 -16.30 3.83
C ALA A 28 17.32 -16.58 3.05
N ALA A 29 16.53 -15.55 2.69
CA ALA A 29 15.23 -15.75 2.06
C ALA A 29 15.34 -16.45 0.70
N GLU A 30 16.22 -15.97 -0.17
CA GLU A 30 16.44 -16.54 -1.50
C GLU A 30 16.90 -18.01 -1.51
N PRO A 31 17.99 -18.39 -0.80
CA PRO A 31 18.47 -19.77 -0.83
C PRO A 31 17.47 -20.75 -0.21
N LEU A 32 16.78 -20.37 0.88
CA LEU A 32 15.77 -21.23 1.50
C LEU A 32 14.56 -21.42 0.58
N PHE A 33 14.04 -20.33 0.01
CA PHE A 33 12.92 -20.41 -0.93
C PHE A 33 13.26 -21.26 -2.15
N THR A 34 14.47 -21.09 -2.70
CA THR A 34 14.92 -21.86 -3.88
C THR A 34 15.03 -23.35 -3.57
N ALA A 35 15.52 -23.72 -2.39
CA ALA A 35 15.62 -25.11 -1.95
C ALA A 35 14.23 -25.73 -1.77
N ASP A 36 13.36 -25.10 -0.98
CA ASP A 36 12.02 -25.60 -0.69
C ASP A 36 11.15 -25.69 -1.95
N LEU A 37 11.27 -24.70 -2.86
CA LEU A 37 10.58 -24.73 -4.15
C LEU A 37 11.13 -25.86 -5.05
N GLY A 38 12.42 -26.17 -4.96
CA GLY A 38 13.04 -27.30 -5.66
C GLY A 38 12.55 -28.68 -5.18
N ASP A 39 12.17 -28.77 -3.91
CA ASP A 39 11.68 -30.01 -3.28
C ASP A 39 10.17 -30.25 -3.48
N ALA A 40 9.41 -29.22 -3.86
CA ALA A 40 7.98 -29.34 -4.15
C ALA A 40 7.71 -30.36 -5.27
N ARG A 41 6.83 -31.33 -4.99
CA ARG A 41 6.49 -32.45 -5.89
C ARG A 41 5.19 -32.25 -6.65
N ASP A 42 4.37 -31.30 -6.23
CA ASP A 42 3.12 -30.93 -6.88
C ASP A 42 2.76 -29.46 -6.66
N LEU A 43 1.67 -29.02 -7.31
CA LEU A 43 1.19 -27.64 -7.24
C LEU A 43 0.76 -27.22 -5.82
N ASN A 44 0.23 -28.14 -5.01
CA ASN A 44 -0.23 -27.81 -3.66
C ASN A 44 0.96 -27.54 -2.75
N GLN A 45 1.98 -28.40 -2.79
CA GLN A 45 3.24 -28.17 -2.06
C GLN A 45 3.91 -26.88 -2.51
N ALA A 46 3.94 -26.60 -3.82
CA ALA A 46 4.49 -25.34 -4.33
C ALA A 46 3.72 -24.11 -3.78
N ARG A 47 2.38 -24.21 -3.70
CA ARG A 47 1.54 -23.15 -3.10
C ARG A 47 1.85 -22.95 -1.62
N GLU A 48 1.99 -24.02 -0.85
CA GLU A 48 2.34 -23.97 0.57
C GLU A 48 3.71 -23.32 0.79
N VAL A 49 4.73 -23.70 -0.01
CA VAL A 49 6.06 -23.09 0.02
C VAL A 49 5.97 -21.59 -0.28
N VAL A 50 5.30 -21.21 -1.37
CA VAL A 50 5.17 -19.80 -1.76
C VAL A 50 4.45 -18.98 -0.69
N ALA A 51 3.36 -19.51 -0.12
CA ALA A 51 2.63 -18.82 0.93
C ALA A 51 3.47 -18.66 2.21
N ALA A 52 4.14 -19.73 2.65
CA ALA A 52 4.96 -19.72 3.86
C ALA A 52 6.13 -18.73 3.75
N HIS A 53 6.83 -18.70 2.61
CA HIS A 53 7.92 -17.76 2.39
C HIS A 53 7.44 -16.32 2.23
N GLY A 54 6.32 -16.09 1.54
CA GLY A 54 5.70 -14.77 1.46
C GLY A 54 5.31 -14.23 2.84
N SER A 55 4.59 -15.02 3.64
CA SER A 55 4.17 -14.66 4.99
C SER A 55 5.37 -14.43 5.93
N ARG A 56 6.44 -15.23 5.78
CA ARG A 56 7.69 -15.01 6.50
C ARG A 56 8.32 -13.67 6.14
N LEU A 57 8.36 -13.29 4.85
CA LEU A 57 8.91 -11.99 4.47
C LEU A 57 8.20 -10.84 5.20
N TRP A 58 6.86 -10.86 5.20
CA TRP A 58 6.05 -9.87 5.90
C TRP A 58 6.32 -9.85 7.41
N THR A 59 6.25 -11.02 8.05
CA THR A 59 6.42 -11.16 9.51
C THR A 59 7.80 -10.68 9.98
N GLU A 60 8.86 -10.99 9.22
CA GLU A 60 10.22 -10.53 9.51
C GLU A 60 10.33 -9.01 9.37
N ALA A 61 9.73 -8.43 8.31
CA ALA A 61 9.79 -7.00 8.03
C ALA A 61 9.06 -6.16 9.10
N THR A 62 8.00 -6.68 9.70
CA THR A 62 7.22 -5.97 10.71
C THR A 62 7.66 -6.24 12.15
N ARG A 63 8.75 -7.01 12.35
CA ARG A 63 9.26 -7.32 13.71
C ARG A 63 10.17 -6.23 14.27
N THR A 64 10.76 -5.40 13.42
CA THR A 64 11.80 -4.44 13.83
C THR A 64 11.22 -3.22 14.55
N GLY A 65 11.94 -2.77 15.58
CA GLY A 65 11.66 -1.53 16.30
C GLY A 65 12.09 -0.29 15.50
N VAL A 66 11.71 0.88 16.00
CA VAL A 66 11.72 2.19 15.32
C VAL A 66 13.10 2.63 14.80
N ASP A 67 14.20 2.15 15.37
CA ASP A 67 15.53 2.73 15.18
C ASP A 67 16.15 2.49 13.78
N GLU A 68 15.62 1.56 12.97
CA GLU A 68 16.12 1.27 11.61
C GLU A 68 15.00 0.83 10.64
N LEU A 69 13.85 1.50 10.64
CA LEU A 69 12.76 1.16 9.71
C LEU A 69 13.12 1.54 8.26
N ASP A 70 13.15 0.53 7.40
CA ASP A 70 13.47 0.61 5.98
C ASP A 70 12.56 -0.34 5.20
N ASP A 71 11.87 0.16 4.18
CA ASP A 71 10.95 -0.62 3.33
C ASP A 71 11.66 -1.40 2.22
N ARG A 72 12.90 -1.01 1.88
CA ARG A 72 13.66 -1.57 0.76
C ARG A 72 14.01 -3.05 0.96
N PRO A 73 14.42 -3.54 2.15
CA PRO A 73 14.68 -4.96 2.37
C PRO A 73 13.52 -5.87 1.99
N LEU A 74 12.30 -5.56 2.46
CA LEU A 74 11.11 -6.33 2.15
C LEU A 74 10.82 -6.31 0.65
N TYR A 75 10.86 -5.12 0.05
CA TYR A 75 10.62 -4.94 -1.38
C TYR A 75 11.60 -5.74 -2.24
N TRP A 76 12.90 -5.62 -2.00
CA TRP A 76 13.91 -6.34 -2.77
C TRP A 76 13.85 -7.85 -2.55
N ALA A 77 13.56 -8.31 -1.33
CA ALA A 77 13.45 -9.74 -1.05
C ALA A 77 12.27 -10.34 -1.81
N ARG A 78 11.13 -9.64 -1.86
CA ARG A 78 9.96 -10.03 -2.64
C ARG A 78 10.29 -10.18 -4.12
N LEU A 79 11.01 -9.20 -4.71
CA LEU A 79 11.41 -9.25 -6.13
C LEU A 79 12.38 -10.40 -6.43
N VAL A 80 13.30 -10.73 -5.50
CA VAL A 80 14.17 -11.90 -5.65
C VAL A 80 13.35 -13.19 -5.63
N LEU A 81 12.41 -13.35 -4.69
CA LEU A 81 11.56 -14.56 -4.65
C LEU A 81 10.67 -14.66 -5.90
N ALA A 82 10.10 -13.54 -6.37
CA ALA A 82 9.31 -13.46 -7.59
C ALA A 82 10.13 -13.91 -8.82
N SER A 83 11.36 -13.40 -8.95
CA SER A 83 12.31 -13.80 -10.00
C SER A 83 12.60 -15.31 -9.96
N ARG A 84 12.83 -15.88 -8.77
CA ARG A 84 13.06 -17.32 -8.59
C ARG A 84 11.85 -18.15 -8.97
N LEU A 85 10.67 -17.76 -8.51
CA LEU A 85 9.41 -18.44 -8.84
C LEU A 85 9.10 -18.38 -10.33
N ARG A 86 9.44 -17.27 -11.00
CA ARG A 86 9.22 -17.12 -12.45
C ARG A 86 10.14 -18.02 -13.27
N ALA A 87 11.41 -18.12 -12.90
CA ALA A 87 12.41 -18.95 -13.57
C ALA A 87 12.34 -20.44 -13.21
N TRP A 88 11.63 -20.80 -12.13
CA TRP A 88 11.58 -22.18 -11.63
C TRP A 88 10.90 -23.14 -12.60
N ARG A 89 11.53 -24.29 -12.84
CA ARG A 89 11.02 -25.37 -13.69
C ARG A 89 10.82 -26.63 -12.85
N PRO A 90 9.58 -26.92 -12.39
CA PRO A 90 9.32 -28.11 -11.58
C PRO A 90 9.50 -29.42 -12.35
N SER A 91 9.58 -30.52 -11.61
CA SER A 91 9.53 -31.88 -12.14
C SER A 91 8.12 -32.33 -12.59
N PHE A 92 7.09 -31.56 -12.23
CA PHE A 92 5.70 -31.77 -12.61
C PHE A 92 5.21 -30.68 -13.59
N PRO A 93 4.13 -30.93 -14.36
CA PRO A 93 3.59 -29.93 -15.27
C PRO A 93 3.13 -28.65 -14.54
N LEU A 94 3.67 -27.50 -14.94
CA LEU A 94 3.26 -26.19 -14.43
C LEU A 94 2.96 -25.25 -15.59
N GLU A 95 1.69 -25.11 -15.91
CA GLU A 95 1.19 -24.20 -16.94
C GLU A 95 1.28 -22.73 -16.50
N ALA A 96 1.26 -21.82 -17.47
CA ALA A 96 1.38 -20.38 -17.23
C ALA A 96 0.33 -19.83 -16.25
N GLY A 97 -0.93 -20.27 -16.36
CA GLY A 97 -2.00 -19.84 -15.46
C GLY A 97 -1.79 -20.27 -14.01
N ARG A 98 -1.26 -21.49 -13.79
CA ARG A 98 -0.92 -21.98 -12.44
C ARG A 98 0.30 -21.27 -11.86
N ARG A 99 1.28 -20.93 -12.70
CA ARG A 99 2.40 -20.09 -12.27
C ARG A 99 1.92 -18.69 -11.88
N ALA A 100 1.03 -18.08 -12.66
CA ALA A 100 0.44 -16.79 -12.31
C ALA A 100 -0.32 -16.85 -10.98
N GLU A 101 -1.03 -17.96 -10.70
CA GLU A 101 -1.66 -18.18 -9.40
C GLU A 101 -0.64 -18.21 -8.24
N LEU A 102 0.50 -18.91 -8.40
CA LEU A 102 1.57 -18.90 -7.41
C LEU A 102 2.18 -17.50 -7.23
N MET A 103 2.39 -16.75 -8.31
CA MET A 103 2.86 -15.36 -8.22
C MET A 103 1.88 -14.50 -7.41
N ARG A 104 0.58 -14.64 -7.64
CA ARG A 104 -0.45 -13.92 -6.86
C ARG A 104 -0.44 -14.31 -5.38
N VAL A 105 -0.18 -15.57 -5.05
CA VAL A 105 0.01 -16.00 -3.65
C VAL A 105 1.21 -15.29 -3.02
N LEU A 106 2.36 -15.24 -3.72
CA LEU A 106 3.54 -14.52 -3.23
C LEU A 106 3.23 -13.04 -2.97
N GLU A 107 2.56 -12.37 -3.92
CA GLU A 107 2.18 -10.96 -3.81
C GLU A 107 1.29 -10.73 -2.59
N VAL A 108 0.22 -11.50 -2.42
CA VAL A 108 -0.73 -11.33 -1.32
C VAL A 108 -0.08 -11.56 0.04
N GLU A 109 0.69 -12.65 0.18
CA GLU A 109 1.25 -13.08 1.47
C GLU A 109 2.42 -12.20 1.94
N SER A 110 3.23 -11.69 1.00
CA SER A 110 4.39 -10.85 1.33
C SER A 110 4.08 -9.37 1.53
N ARG A 111 2.81 -8.98 1.38
CA ARG A 111 2.34 -7.58 1.46
C ARG A 111 1.50 -7.28 2.69
N GLY A 112 1.28 -8.27 3.56
CA GLY A 112 0.41 -8.12 4.73
C GLY A 112 -1.09 -8.20 4.43
N ILE A 113 -1.50 -8.46 3.19
CA ILE A 113 -2.93 -8.48 2.81
C ILE A 113 -3.69 -9.58 3.57
N THR A 114 -3.07 -10.75 3.77
CA THR A 114 -3.61 -11.85 4.58
C THR A 114 -3.51 -11.62 6.09
N ASP A 115 -2.72 -10.63 6.52
CA ASP A 115 -2.54 -10.24 7.93
C ASP A 115 -3.41 -9.04 8.33
N LEU A 116 -4.29 -8.55 7.44
CA LEU A 116 -5.30 -7.53 7.75
C LEU A 116 -6.46 -8.06 8.63
N ASP A 117 -6.21 -9.10 9.41
CA ASP A 117 -7.13 -9.65 10.39
C ASP A 117 -6.82 -9.11 11.79
N PHE A 118 -7.87 -8.98 12.58
CA PHE A 118 -7.81 -8.36 13.90
C PHE A 118 -8.03 -9.39 15.00
N PRO A 119 -7.45 -9.16 16.20
CA PRO A 119 -7.74 -10.02 17.32
C PRO A 119 -9.25 -10.00 17.64
N PRO A 120 -9.83 -11.12 18.06
CA PRO A 120 -11.26 -11.19 18.35
C PRO A 120 -11.63 -10.33 19.58
N GLY A 121 -12.92 -10.01 19.67
CA GLY A 121 -13.51 -9.27 20.79
C GLY A 121 -13.77 -7.79 20.51
N GLU A 122 -14.64 -7.19 21.32
CA GLU A 122 -15.16 -5.82 21.15
C GLU A 122 -14.26 -4.74 21.78
N ARG A 123 -13.19 -5.14 22.48
CA ARG A 123 -12.26 -4.21 23.14
C ARG A 123 -11.39 -3.42 22.17
N TRP A 124 -11.40 -3.79 20.88
CA TRP A 124 -10.48 -3.26 19.88
C TRP A 124 -11.10 -2.10 19.10
N VAL A 125 -10.27 -1.11 18.76
CA VAL A 125 -10.51 -0.17 17.66
C VAL A 125 -9.57 -0.57 16.53
N ARG A 126 -10.11 -1.16 15.48
CA ARG A 126 -9.35 -1.84 14.43
C ARG A 126 -9.13 -0.85 13.29
N VAL A 127 -7.88 -0.54 13.03
CA VAL A 127 -7.50 0.43 12.01
C VAL A 127 -6.70 -0.27 10.93
N VAL A 128 -7.13 -0.13 9.68
CA VAL A 128 -6.35 -0.55 8.51
C VAL A 128 -5.60 0.66 7.97
N VAL A 129 -4.30 0.50 7.73
CA VAL A 129 -3.46 1.52 7.08
C VAL A 129 -2.70 0.90 5.92
N THR A 130 -2.70 1.51 4.74
CA THR A 130 -1.91 1.01 3.61
C THR A 130 -0.75 1.93 3.26
N GLY A 131 0.30 1.39 2.66
CA GLY A 131 1.39 2.13 2.02
C GLY A 131 1.69 1.62 0.62
N PHE A 132 2.75 2.12 -0.01
CA PHE A 132 3.23 1.65 -1.31
C PHE A 132 4.69 1.22 -1.29
N ASP A 133 5.03 0.32 -2.21
CA ASP A 133 6.41 -0.04 -2.52
C ASP A 133 7.25 1.17 -3.01
N PRO A 134 8.59 1.08 -2.96
CA PRO A 134 9.49 1.98 -3.68
C PRO A 134 9.20 2.10 -5.18
N PHE A 135 9.44 3.29 -5.73
CA PHE A 135 9.27 3.58 -7.17
C PHE A 135 10.20 4.70 -7.64
N ARG A 136 10.29 4.91 -8.97
CA ARG A 136 11.34 5.71 -9.66
C ARG A 136 12.74 5.13 -9.49
N LEU A 137 12.84 3.80 -9.46
CA LEU A 137 14.09 3.08 -9.19
C LEU A 137 15.10 3.13 -10.34
N ASP A 138 14.70 3.62 -11.53
CA ASP A 138 15.64 3.95 -12.60
C ASP A 138 16.42 5.24 -12.32
N GLU A 139 15.81 6.17 -11.58
CA GLU A 139 16.42 7.42 -11.17
C GLU A 139 17.25 7.22 -9.89
N ASP A 140 16.67 6.51 -8.91
CA ASP A 140 17.30 6.19 -7.64
C ASP A 140 17.06 4.72 -7.25
N PRO A 141 17.98 3.80 -7.58
CA PRO A 141 17.90 2.40 -7.16
C PRO A 141 17.96 2.18 -5.65
N ALA A 142 18.38 3.19 -4.87
CA ALA A 142 18.37 3.15 -3.42
C ALA A 142 17.11 3.82 -2.82
N GLY A 143 16.19 4.26 -3.67
CA GLY A 143 14.98 4.97 -3.27
C GLY A 143 14.11 4.15 -2.34
N SER A 144 13.61 4.81 -1.30
CA SER A 144 12.64 4.29 -0.34
C SER A 144 11.31 5.05 -0.46
N ASN A 145 10.21 4.47 0.01
CA ASN A 145 8.91 5.12 0.04
C ASN A 145 8.47 5.42 1.49
N PRO A 146 8.29 6.70 1.89
CA PRO A 146 7.86 7.06 3.24
C PRO A 146 6.53 6.40 3.64
N SER A 147 5.62 6.15 2.69
CA SER A 147 4.37 5.44 2.97
C SER A 147 4.56 3.95 3.25
N GLY A 148 5.54 3.30 2.61
CA GLY A 148 5.91 1.91 2.89
C GLY A 148 6.57 1.79 4.26
N VAL A 149 7.49 2.70 4.59
CA VAL A 149 8.14 2.78 5.91
C VAL A 149 7.10 3.02 7.01
N ALA A 150 6.17 3.96 6.81
CA ALA A 150 5.09 4.21 7.76
C ALA A 150 4.16 2.99 7.93
N ALA A 151 3.86 2.25 6.86
CA ALA A 151 3.06 1.03 6.98
C ALA A 151 3.76 -0.05 7.81
N LEU A 152 5.09 -0.21 7.68
CA LEU A 152 5.86 -1.12 8.52
C LEU A 152 5.88 -0.66 9.99
N ASP A 153 6.14 0.62 10.23
CA ASP A 153 6.17 1.25 11.55
C ASP A 153 4.86 1.06 12.34
N LEU A 154 3.75 1.16 11.63
CA LEU A 154 2.40 1.09 12.19
C LEU A 154 1.90 -0.34 12.38
N ASN A 155 2.46 -1.35 11.70
CA ASN A 155 1.91 -2.70 11.80
C ASN A 155 2.05 -3.25 13.22
N GLY A 156 0.95 -3.74 13.79
CA GLY A 156 0.98 -4.26 15.16
C GLY A 156 0.94 -3.18 16.24
N TRP A 157 0.98 -1.89 15.88
CA TRP A 157 0.94 -0.81 16.86
C TRP A 157 -0.40 -0.82 17.60
N THR A 158 -0.32 -0.83 18.93
CA THR A 158 -1.47 -0.72 19.82
C THR A 158 -1.35 0.46 20.75
N PHE A 159 -2.45 1.18 20.97
CA PHE A 159 -2.50 2.34 21.86
C PHE A 159 -3.90 2.50 22.47
N PRO A 160 -4.02 3.14 23.65
CA PRO A 160 -5.33 3.33 24.29
C PRO A 160 -6.19 4.34 23.52
N VAL A 161 -7.48 4.03 23.37
CA VAL A 161 -8.52 4.92 22.83
C VAL A 161 -9.74 4.84 23.74
N GLY A 162 -9.86 5.80 24.67
CA GLY A 162 -10.88 5.76 25.72
C GLY A 162 -10.75 4.51 26.59
N ARG A 163 -11.80 3.68 26.62
CA ARG A 163 -11.81 2.37 27.33
C ARG A 163 -11.40 1.19 26.44
N ARG A 164 -11.14 1.44 25.16
CA ARG A 164 -10.75 0.44 24.16
C ARG A 164 -9.26 0.56 23.85
N THR A 165 -8.73 -0.41 23.12
CA THR A 165 -7.36 -0.39 22.62
C THR A 165 -7.41 -0.39 21.11
N ALA A 166 -6.82 0.64 20.48
CA ALA A 166 -6.62 0.59 19.04
C ALA A 166 -5.55 -0.45 18.67
N VAL A 167 -5.76 -1.09 17.53
CA VAL A 167 -4.79 -1.99 16.91
C VAL A 167 -4.72 -1.66 15.43
N VAL A 168 -3.50 -1.41 14.95
CA VAL A 168 -3.25 -1.10 13.54
C VAL A 168 -2.77 -2.36 12.81
N ARG A 169 -3.35 -2.60 11.64
CA ARG A 169 -2.91 -3.61 10.67
C ARG A 169 -2.63 -2.94 9.35
N THR A 170 -1.56 -3.36 8.68
CA THR A 170 -1.13 -2.69 7.46
C THR A 170 -0.92 -3.61 6.29
N ALA A 171 -0.94 -3.00 5.10
CA ALA A 171 -0.56 -3.66 3.86
C ALA A 171 0.23 -2.70 2.96
N ILE A 172 1.12 -3.24 2.13
CA ILE A 172 1.93 -2.45 1.18
C ILE A 172 1.58 -2.83 -0.25
N PHE A 173 1.04 -1.87 -1.01
CA PHE A 173 0.62 -2.06 -2.39
C PHE A 173 1.77 -1.89 -3.39
N PRO A 174 1.76 -2.64 -4.50
CA PRO A 174 2.70 -2.43 -5.59
C PRO A 174 2.44 -1.10 -6.29
N VAL A 175 3.49 -0.49 -6.83
CA VAL A 175 3.38 0.61 -7.78
C VAL A 175 3.31 0.03 -9.18
N ARG A 176 2.19 -0.63 -9.50
CA ARG A 176 1.92 -1.32 -10.77
C ARG A 176 0.45 -1.24 -11.14
N TRP A 177 0.14 -0.89 -12.39
CA TRP A 177 -1.23 -0.71 -12.84
C TRP A 177 -2.02 -2.02 -12.95
N ASP A 178 -1.38 -3.08 -13.43
CA ASP A 178 -2.07 -4.34 -13.71
C ASP A 178 -2.60 -4.99 -12.42
N ASP A 179 -1.89 -4.88 -11.30
CA ASP A 179 -2.38 -5.36 -9.99
C ASP A 179 -3.67 -4.65 -9.56
N PHE A 180 -3.82 -3.36 -9.87
CA PHE A 180 -5.04 -2.61 -9.59
C PHE A 180 -6.17 -3.03 -10.54
N ASP A 181 -5.86 -3.25 -11.82
CA ASP A 181 -6.83 -3.73 -12.82
C ASP A 181 -7.33 -5.15 -12.49
N GLU A 182 -6.48 -5.99 -11.90
CA GLU A 182 -6.82 -7.33 -11.42
C GLU A 182 -7.58 -7.35 -10.09
N GLY A 183 -7.83 -6.18 -9.49
CA GLY A 183 -8.69 -6.04 -8.31
C GLY A 183 -7.99 -6.22 -6.96
N LEU A 184 -6.68 -6.01 -6.88
CA LEU A 184 -5.92 -6.16 -5.63
C LEU A 184 -6.43 -5.25 -4.50
N VAL A 185 -6.86 -4.02 -4.83
CA VAL A 185 -7.39 -3.05 -3.85
C VAL A 185 -8.69 -3.58 -3.24
N GLU A 186 -9.61 -4.05 -4.06
CA GLU A 186 -10.89 -4.61 -3.62
C GLU A 186 -10.68 -5.90 -2.84
N GLN A 187 -9.78 -6.79 -3.30
CA GLN A 187 -9.42 -8.01 -2.59
C GLN A 187 -8.94 -7.71 -1.16
N ALA A 188 -8.09 -6.70 -1.00
CA ALA A 188 -7.51 -6.34 0.29
C ALA A 188 -8.50 -5.60 1.20
N LEU A 189 -9.20 -4.58 0.67
CA LEU A 189 -9.91 -3.60 1.50
C LEU A 189 -11.41 -3.87 1.63
N ALA A 190 -12.09 -4.44 0.62
CA ALA A 190 -13.54 -4.62 0.68
C ALA A 190 -14.01 -5.44 1.90
N PRO A 191 -13.34 -6.56 2.27
CA PRO A 191 -13.75 -7.33 3.46
C PRO A 191 -13.54 -6.58 4.78
N ARG A 192 -12.77 -5.49 4.78
CA ARG A 192 -12.39 -4.75 6.00
C ARG A 192 -13.47 -3.78 6.44
N TYR A 193 -14.31 -3.28 5.54
CA TYR A 193 -15.37 -2.34 5.90
C TYR A 193 -16.44 -2.90 6.85
N GLY A 194 -16.62 -4.23 6.88
CA GLY A 194 -17.49 -4.90 7.87
C GLY A 194 -16.78 -5.31 9.16
N ARG A 195 -15.49 -4.98 9.33
CA ARG A 195 -14.65 -5.47 10.45
C ARG A 195 -13.85 -4.38 11.13
N ALA A 196 -13.39 -3.37 10.39
CA ALA A 196 -12.56 -2.28 10.87
C ALA A 196 -13.41 -1.10 11.34
N GLU A 197 -12.82 -0.27 12.19
CA GLU A 197 -13.38 1.01 12.62
C GLU A 197 -12.80 2.19 11.80
N ALA A 198 -11.67 2.01 11.09
CA ALA A 198 -11.14 3.00 10.16
C ALA A 198 -10.25 2.37 9.06
N VAL A 199 -10.21 2.99 7.88
CA VAL A 199 -9.37 2.55 6.74
C VAL A 199 -8.68 3.75 6.08
N LEU A 200 -7.36 3.87 6.28
CA LEU A 200 -6.53 4.93 5.71
C LEU A 200 -5.62 4.37 4.63
N THR A 201 -5.46 5.10 3.53
CA THR A 201 -4.40 4.80 2.56
C THR A 201 -3.36 5.92 2.59
N LEU A 202 -2.08 5.55 2.61
CA LEU A 202 -0.95 6.48 2.67
C LEU A 202 -0.19 6.47 1.35
N SER A 203 0.36 7.61 0.95
CA SER A 203 1.23 7.70 -0.23
C SER A 203 2.31 8.74 -0.04
N ARG A 204 3.42 8.59 -0.76
CA ARG A 204 4.44 9.64 -0.86
C ARG A 204 3.88 10.83 -1.61
N GLY A 205 3.87 11.99 -0.98
CA GLY A 205 3.43 13.27 -1.54
C GLY A 205 4.60 14.14 -1.97
N ARG A 206 4.44 15.45 -1.74
CA ARG A 206 5.45 16.49 -1.99
C ARG A 206 6.30 16.72 -0.75
N SER A 207 7.49 17.28 -0.94
CA SER A 207 8.35 17.69 0.17
C SER A 207 7.67 18.70 1.11
N GLY A 208 7.93 18.54 2.40
CA GLY A 208 7.72 19.56 3.42
C GLY A 208 6.34 19.61 4.06
N ARG A 209 5.40 18.71 3.74
CA ARG A 209 4.07 18.69 4.39
C ARG A 209 3.31 17.38 4.23
N PHE A 210 2.31 17.20 5.09
CA PHE A 210 1.23 16.23 4.88
C PHE A 210 0.05 16.89 4.17
N ASP A 211 -0.57 16.20 3.22
CA ASP A 211 -1.84 16.61 2.61
C ASP A 211 -2.93 15.59 2.96
N LEU A 212 -3.98 16.04 3.64
CA LEU A 212 -5.20 15.28 3.91
C LEU A 212 -6.13 15.46 2.70
N GLU A 213 -6.19 14.46 1.84
CA GLU A 213 -6.87 14.57 0.56
C GLU A 213 -8.40 14.48 0.73
N VAL A 214 -9.11 15.57 0.38
CA VAL A 214 -10.56 15.64 0.55
C VAL A 214 -11.32 14.99 -0.59
N TRP A 215 -10.81 15.11 -1.83
CA TRP A 215 -11.50 14.67 -3.04
C TRP A 215 -10.60 13.75 -3.88
N ASN A 216 -11.13 12.58 -4.24
CA ASN A 216 -10.45 11.61 -5.10
C ASN A 216 -11.26 11.46 -6.39
N GLY A 217 -10.58 11.49 -7.53
CA GLY A 217 -11.21 11.49 -8.86
C GLY A 217 -11.24 10.11 -9.50
N ALA A 218 -12.29 9.84 -10.28
CA ALA A 218 -12.46 8.60 -11.07
C ALA A 218 -11.55 8.54 -12.32
N ARG A 219 -10.32 9.07 -12.21
CA ARG A 219 -9.33 9.11 -13.30
C ARG A 219 -8.00 8.55 -12.86
N ARG A 220 -7.29 8.00 -13.83
CA ARG A 220 -5.91 7.56 -13.70
C ARG A 220 -5.06 8.09 -14.84
N GLY A 221 -3.77 8.22 -14.59
CA GLY A 221 -2.83 8.92 -15.45
C GLY A 221 -1.47 9.21 -14.78
N GLY A 222 -0.84 10.29 -15.20
CA GLY A 222 0.42 10.78 -14.64
C GLY A 222 1.68 10.07 -15.14
N GLY A 223 1.95 8.86 -14.65
CA GLY A 223 3.28 8.24 -14.66
C GLY A 223 3.38 6.85 -15.27
N ALA A 224 4.62 6.43 -15.52
CA ALA A 224 4.93 5.02 -15.73
C ALA A 224 5.10 4.33 -14.36
N ASP A 225 4.64 3.09 -14.26
CA ASP A 225 4.78 2.26 -13.07
C ASP A 225 6.15 1.57 -12.97
N ASN A 226 6.36 0.70 -11.98
CA ASN A 226 7.64 0.02 -11.78
C ASN A 226 8.03 -0.95 -12.92
N LEU A 227 7.07 -1.32 -13.77
CA LEU A 227 7.29 -2.10 -15.00
C LEU A 227 7.50 -1.22 -16.24
N GLY A 228 7.45 0.11 -16.09
CA GLY A 228 7.53 1.05 -17.20
C GLY A 228 6.20 1.21 -17.96
N VAL A 229 5.10 0.69 -17.42
CA VAL A 229 3.79 0.70 -18.05
C VAL A 229 3.05 2.00 -17.70
N ARG A 230 2.41 2.61 -18.70
CA ARG A 230 1.54 3.78 -18.53
C ARG A 230 0.08 3.39 -18.74
N ARG A 231 -0.81 3.96 -17.95
CA ARG A 231 -2.27 3.91 -18.12
C ARG A 231 -2.83 5.32 -18.02
N SER A 232 -3.91 5.60 -18.74
CA SER A 232 -4.67 6.84 -18.62
C SER A 232 -6.15 6.59 -18.89
N GLY A 233 -7.00 7.48 -18.40
CA GLY A 233 -8.46 7.43 -18.60
C GLY A 233 -9.21 7.19 -17.30
N PRO A 234 -10.45 6.69 -17.35
CA PRO A 234 -11.22 6.37 -16.15
C PRO A 234 -10.55 5.28 -15.31
N VAL A 235 -10.73 5.35 -13.99
CA VAL A 235 -10.41 4.23 -13.10
C VAL A 235 -11.35 3.06 -13.43
N PRO A 236 -10.84 1.84 -13.70
CA PRO A 236 -11.65 0.73 -14.21
C PRO A 236 -12.39 0.01 -13.08
N VAL A 237 -13.33 0.71 -12.44
CA VAL A 237 -14.30 0.11 -11.52
C VAL A 237 -15.65 -0.04 -12.21
N SER A 238 -16.50 -0.96 -11.72
CA SER A 238 -17.93 -0.91 -12.02
C SER A 238 -18.49 0.45 -11.60
N GLU A 239 -19.59 0.91 -12.20
CA GLU A 239 -20.26 2.21 -11.99
C GLU A 239 -19.91 2.97 -10.68
N GLY A 240 -19.43 4.21 -10.79
CA GLY A 240 -19.08 5.06 -9.65
C GLY A 240 -19.23 6.54 -9.96
N PRO A 241 -19.26 7.41 -8.94
CA PRO A 241 -19.27 8.85 -9.16
C PRO A 241 -17.92 9.32 -9.70
N GLU A 242 -17.91 10.45 -10.41
CA GLU A 242 -16.66 11.11 -10.85
C GLU A 242 -15.76 11.50 -9.68
N TRP A 243 -16.35 11.77 -8.52
CA TRP A 243 -15.67 12.21 -7.32
C TRP A 243 -16.17 11.44 -6.11
N THR A 244 -15.25 10.90 -5.33
CA THR A 244 -15.48 10.40 -3.97
C THR A 244 -14.86 11.36 -2.97
N ARG A 245 -15.42 11.44 -1.77
CA ARG A 245 -14.94 12.34 -0.71
C ARG A 245 -14.37 11.55 0.47
N THR A 246 -13.36 12.08 1.12
CA THR A 246 -12.88 11.57 2.42
C THR A 246 -13.97 11.63 3.49
N SER A 247 -14.00 10.64 4.38
CA SER A 247 -14.72 10.68 5.66
C SER A 247 -13.77 10.70 6.84
N LEU A 248 -12.47 10.95 6.61
CA LEU A 248 -11.52 11.16 7.69
C LEU A 248 -11.87 12.42 8.50
N PRO A 249 -11.65 12.43 9.82
CA PRO A 249 -11.85 13.57 10.71
C PRO A 249 -10.73 14.61 10.51
N THR A 250 -10.71 15.28 9.36
CA THR A 250 -9.57 16.11 8.95
C THR A 250 -9.28 17.27 9.90
N GLY A 251 -10.30 17.78 10.61
CA GLY A 251 -10.12 18.81 11.64
C GLY A 251 -9.32 18.28 12.82
N GLU A 252 -9.78 17.18 13.42
CA GLU A 252 -9.09 16.52 14.53
C GLU A 252 -7.69 16.05 14.14
N MET A 253 -7.49 15.58 12.91
CA MET A 253 -6.17 15.18 12.40
C MET A 253 -5.18 16.35 12.36
N VAL A 254 -5.61 17.53 11.91
CA VAL A 254 -4.76 18.74 11.89
C VAL A 254 -4.36 19.14 13.31
N GLU A 255 -5.29 19.10 14.27
CA GLU A 255 -5.03 19.45 15.67
C GLU A 255 -4.12 18.44 16.38
N ALA A 256 -4.26 17.15 16.05
CA ALA A 256 -3.60 16.07 16.78
C ALA A 256 -2.13 15.84 16.39
N ALA A 257 -1.67 16.33 15.24
CA ALA A 257 -0.34 16.04 14.70
C ALA A 257 0.55 17.30 14.57
N PRO A 258 0.78 18.06 15.66
CA PRO A 258 1.75 19.16 15.62
C PRO A 258 3.15 18.60 15.36
N GLY A 259 3.95 19.33 14.59
CA GLY A 259 5.31 18.93 14.28
C GLY A 259 5.95 19.80 13.19
N PRO A 260 7.17 19.46 12.77
CA PRO A 260 7.91 20.25 11.79
C PRO A 260 7.27 20.26 10.40
N PHE A 261 6.46 19.24 10.06
CA PHE A 261 5.75 19.17 8.79
C PHE A 261 4.29 19.61 8.99
N PRO A 262 3.83 20.71 8.39
CA PRO A 262 2.43 21.13 8.48
C PRO A 262 1.50 20.06 7.90
N VAL A 263 0.32 19.93 8.52
CA VAL A 263 -0.77 19.08 8.05
C VAL A 263 -1.80 19.96 7.37
N VAL A 264 -1.99 19.76 6.07
CA VAL A 264 -2.84 20.61 5.22
C VAL A 264 -4.08 19.84 4.79
N VAL A 265 -5.27 20.41 5.00
CA VAL A 265 -6.49 19.89 4.37
C VAL A 265 -6.49 20.28 2.90
N ASN A 266 -6.22 19.32 2.01
CA ASN A 266 -6.12 19.56 0.58
C ASN A 266 -7.47 19.35 -0.10
N THR A 267 -8.04 20.43 -0.61
CA THR A 267 -9.31 20.42 -1.37
C THR A 267 -9.12 20.64 -2.86
N HIS A 268 -7.88 20.87 -3.30
CA HIS A 268 -7.56 21.23 -4.67
C HIS A 268 -7.75 20.03 -5.60
N VAL A 269 -8.45 20.22 -6.72
CA VAL A 269 -8.63 19.21 -7.79
C VAL A 269 -8.56 19.86 -9.18
N ALA A 270 -8.52 19.05 -10.23
CA ALA A 270 -8.67 19.50 -11.62
C ALA A 270 -9.83 18.76 -12.31
N GLU A 271 -10.66 19.49 -13.07
CA GLU A 271 -11.88 18.96 -13.68
C GLU A 271 -12.11 19.46 -15.11
N GLY A 272 -12.95 18.74 -15.87
CA GLY A 272 -13.45 19.15 -17.18
C GLY A 272 -12.53 18.90 -18.38
N ASP A 273 -13.02 19.28 -19.56
CA ASP A 273 -12.26 19.31 -20.82
C ASP A 273 -12.64 20.59 -21.59
N PRO A 274 -11.76 21.60 -21.71
CA PRO A 274 -10.37 21.62 -21.22
C PRO A 274 -10.26 21.61 -19.69
N GLU A 275 -9.11 21.15 -19.20
CA GLU A 275 -8.84 21.02 -17.76
C GLU A 275 -8.85 22.37 -17.04
N VAL A 276 -9.52 22.43 -15.89
CA VAL A 276 -9.54 23.62 -15.03
C VAL A 276 -9.25 23.28 -13.58
N GLU A 277 -8.33 24.05 -12.97
CA GLU A 277 -8.00 23.93 -11.56
C GLU A 277 -9.13 24.44 -10.65
N ARG A 278 -9.33 23.74 -9.54
CA ARG A 278 -10.38 23.97 -8.55
C ARG A 278 -9.82 23.88 -7.13
N PRO A 279 -9.32 25.00 -6.58
CA PRO A 279 -8.73 25.01 -5.24
C PRO A 279 -9.71 24.64 -4.11
N GLY A 280 -11.02 24.81 -4.33
CA GLY A 280 -12.07 24.55 -3.31
C GLY A 280 -12.83 23.23 -3.48
N GLY A 281 -12.36 22.33 -4.36
CA GLY A 281 -13.05 21.08 -4.71
C GLY A 281 -13.89 21.17 -5.99
N PRO A 282 -14.43 20.02 -6.43
CA PRO A 282 -15.06 19.90 -7.74
C PRO A 282 -16.42 20.60 -7.81
N THR A 283 -16.77 21.08 -9.00
CA THR A 283 -18.13 21.51 -9.34
C THR A 283 -19.06 20.30 -9.34
N ARG A 284 -20.27 20.45 -8.81
CA ARG A 284 -21.27 19.35 -8.80
C ARG A 284 -21.53 18.86 -10.23
N GLY A 285 -21.31 17.56 -10.47
CA GLY A 285 -21.55 16.91 -11.76
C GLY A 285 -20.43 17.12 -12.78
N SER A 286 -19.28 17.68 -12.39
CA SER A 286 -18.11 17.76 -13.25
C SER A 286 -17.46 16.40 -13.48
N VAL A 287 -16.71 16.30 -14.57
CA VAL A 287 -15.88 15.14 -14.90
C VAL A 287 -14.50 15.33 -14.28
N ALA A 288 -13.99 14.29 -13.62
CA ALA A 288 -12.68 14.34 -13.02
C ALA A 288 -11.56 14.38 -14.05
N VAL A 289 -10.46 15.06 -13.70
CA VAL A 289 -9.17 14.99 -14.41
C VAL A 289 -8.07 14.58 -13.44
N ARG A 290 -7.95 15.28 -12.29
CA ARG A 290 -7.06 14.91 -11.17
C ARG A 290 -7.76 15.09 -9.84
N GLY A 291 -7.63 14.12 -8.95
CA GLY A 291 -7.95 14.28 -7.52
C GLY A 291 -6.87 15.09 -6.80
N GLY A 292 -7.04 15.27 -5.48
CA GLY A 292 -6.09 16.04 -4.69
C GLY A 292 -4.69 15.42 -4.67
N GLY A 293 -4.63 14.10 -4.75
CA GLY A 293 -3.40 13.32 -4.94
C GLY A 293 -2.89 13.20 -6.38
N GLY A 294 -3.44 13.98 -7.33
CA GLY A 294 -3.14 13.88 -8.76
C GLY A 294 -4.01 12.85 -9.50
N ASP A 295 -3.45 12.21 -10.52
CA ASP A 295 -4.07 11.13 -11.30
C ASP A 295 -3.25 9.83 -11.28
N TYR A 296 -2.18 9.73 -10.49
CA TYR A 296 -1.37 8.51 -10.41
C TYR A 296 -2.01 7.43 -9.50
N LEU A 297 -1.31 6.33 -9.23
CA LEU A 297 -1.78 5.22 -8.40
C LEU A 297 -2.21 5.65 -6.97
N SER A 298 -1.67 6.74 -6.43
CA SER A 298 -2.13 7.32 -5.16
C SER A 298 -3.57 7.82 -5.24
N ASN A 299 -3.96 8.49 -6.33
CA ASN A 299 -5.35 8.87 -6.55
C ASN A 299 -6.22 7.64 -6.78
N GLU A 300 -5.74 6.65 -7.54
CA GLU A 300 -6.54 5.45 -7.83
C GLU A 300 -6.86 4.65 -6.55
N ILE A 301 -5.88 4.42 -5.66
CA ILE A 301 -6.16 3.74 -4.39
C ILE A 301 -7.07 4.57 -3.49
N ALA A 302 -6.91 5.90 -3.49
CA ALA A 302 -7.75 6.80 -2.70
C ALA A 302 -9.22 6.76 -3.15
N TYR A 303 -9.43 6.81 -4.46
CA TYR A 303 -10.75 6.70 -5.08
C TYR A 303 -11.38 5.33 -4.81
N ARG A 304 -10.65 4.23 -5.07
CA ARG A 304 -11.16 2.87 -4.81
C ARG A 304 -11.45 2.64 -3.32
N ASN A 305 -10.60 3.12 -2.40
CA ASN A 305 -10.83 3.03 -0.95
C ASN A 305 -12.14 3.73 -0.55
N THR A 306 -12.28 5.01 -0.92
CA THR A 306 -13.48 5.79 -0.55
C THR A 306 -14.75 5.31 -1.26
N LEU A 307 -14.64 4.80 -2.49
CA LEU A 307 -15.75 4.14 -3.18
C LEU A 307 -16.18 2.83 -2.50
N LEU A 308 -15.22 2.03 -2.02
CA LEU A 308 -15.52 0.80 -1.26
C LEU A 308 -16.26 1.12 0.04
N ARG A 309 -15.85 2.17 0.77
CA ARG A 309 -16.61 2.68 1.91
C ARG A 309 -18.05 3.00 1.50
N ASP A 310 -18.24 3.82 0.48
CA ASP A 310 -19.58 4.26 0.05
C ASP A 310 -20.49 3.08 -0.33
N ARG A 311 -19.93 2.04 -0.94
CA ARG A 311 -20.64 0.81 -1.30
C ARG A 311 -20.90 -0.12 -0.13
N SER A 312 -20.08 -0.06 0.92
CA SER A 312 -20.18 -0.98 2.05
C SER A 312 -21.40 -0.72 2.93
N GLY A 313 -21.97 0.50 2.88
CA GLY A 313 -23.05 0.92 3.76
C GLY A 313 -22.62 1.16 5.21
N HIS A 314 -21.32 1.04 5.52
CA HIS A 314 -20.77 1.35 6.83
C HIS A 314 -20.31 2.81 6.91
N ASP A 315 -20.72 3.51 7.97
CA ASP A 315 -20.27 4.86 8.28
C ASP A 315 -19.02 4.79 9.16
N LEU A 316 -17.85 4.78 8.53
CA LEU A 316 -16.55 4.77 9.21
C LEU A 316 -15.53 5.70 8.52
N PRO A 317 -14.55 6.24 9.26
CA PRO A 317 -13.50 7.07 8.68
C PRO A 317 -12.69 6.34 7.62
N ALA A 318 -12.73 6.84 6.39
CA ALA A 318 -11.91 6.36 5.30
C ALA A 318 -11.47 7.50 4.38
N GLY A 319 -10.22 7.45 3.93
CA GLY A 319 -9.65 8.47 3.06
C GLY A 319 -8.18 8.24 2.77
N HIS A 320 -7.53 9.30 2.30
CA HIS A 320 -6.16 9.25 1.82
C HIS A 320 -5.32 10.37 2.43
N VAL A 321 -4.07 10.04 2.72
CA VAL A 321 -3.08 10.99 3.23
C VAL A 321 -1.81 10.89 2.41
N HIS A 322 -1.40 12.00 1.83
CA HIS A 322 -0.07 12.15 1.27
C HIS A 322 0.90 12.58 2.37
N LEU A 323 1.95 11.80 2.56
CA LEU A 323 3.05 12.09 3.49
C LEU A 323 4.06 13.02 2.81
N PRO A 324 4.87 13.76 3.59
CA PRO A 324 6.06 14.41 3.04
C PRO A 324 6.95 13.41 2.28
N GLU A 325 7.70 13.88 1.29
CA GLU A 325 8.72 13.07 0.60
C GLU A 325 9.86 12.68 1.55
N GLU A 326 10.10 13.52 2.54
CA GLU A 326 11.04 13.31 3.63
C GLU A 326 10.71 12.04 4.44
N GLN A 327 11.76 11.45 5.00
CA GLN A 327 11.67 10.34 5.93
C GLN A 327 12.37 10.70 7.22
N GLY A 328 11.94 10.07 8.30
CA GLY A 328 12.59 10.20 9.59
C GLY A 328 11.62 10.02 10.75
N PRO A 329 12.16 10.00 11.98
CA PRO A 329 11.37 9.83 13.19
C PRO A 329 10.24 10.85 13.33
N GLU A 330 10.43 12.09 12.89
CA GLU A 330 9.42 13.14 12.95
C GLU A 330 8.22 12.86 12.04
N VAL A 331 8.48 12.37 10.81
CA VAL A 331 7.42 11.98 9.86
C VAL A 331 6.63 10.79 10.41
N LEU A 332 7.31 9.79 10.98
CA LEU A 332 6.66 8.63 11.59
C LEU A 332 5.85 9.02 12.82
N ALA A 333 6.38 9.88 13.69
CA ALA A 333 5.69 10.38 14.88
C ALA A 333 4.42 11.15 14.51
N GLN A 334 4.50 12.06 13.53
CA GLN A 334 3.31 12.77 13.04
C GLN A 334 2.32 11.82 12.35
N THR A 335 2.80 10.83 11.58
CA THR A 335 1.92 9.82 10.97
C THR A 335 1.16 9.01 12.03
N ARG A 336 1.85 8.56 13.10
CA ARG A 336 1.23 7.91 14.26
C ARG A 336 0.17 8.79 14.90
N ALA A 337 0.45 10.08 15.07
CA ALA A 337 -0.52 11.03 15.63
C ALA A 337 -1.77 11.19 14.75
N LEU A 338 -1.61 11.28 13.42
CA LEU A 338 -2.73 11.30 12.47
C LEU A 338 -3.59 10.03 12.58
N VAL A 339 -2.97 8.85 12.60
CA VAL A 339 -3.68 7.56 12.73
C VAL A 339 -4.40 7.46 14.08
N ALA A 340 -3.79 7.93 15.17
CA ALA A 340 -4.41 7.95 16.49
C ALA A 340 -5.63 8.88 16.56
N ALA A 341 -5.58 10.04 15.88
CA ALA A 341 -6.72 10.95 15.78
C ALA A 341 -7.91 10.28 15.08
N VAL A 342 -7.64 9.56 13.98
CA VAL A 342 -8.68 8.81 13.27
C VAL A 342 -9.28 7.70 14.12
N ALA A 343 -8.46 6.93 14.83
CA ALA A 343 -8.94 5.90 15.75
C ALA A 343 -9.81 6.49 16.88
N GLY A 344 -9.43 7.67 17.40
CA GLY A 344 -10.20 8.39 18.42
C GLY A 344 -11.57 8.85 17.93
N ALA A 345 -11.66 9.33 16.69
CA ALA A 345 -12.91 9.80 16.09
C ALA A 345 -13.82 8.66 15.58
N ALA A 346 -13.26 7.46 15.36
CA ALA A 346 -14.01 6.31 14.87
C ALA A 346 -14.98 5.70 15.91
N LEU A 347 -14.83 6.06 17.18
CA LEU A 347 -15.76 5.65 18.23
C LEU A 347 -16.90 6.68 18.38
N PRO A 348 -18.15 6.24 18.57
CA PRO A 348 -19.24 7.13 18.97
C PRO A 348 -18.86 7.89 20.24
N ARG A 349 -19.09 9.21 20.24
CA ARG A 349 -18.87 10.07 21.42
C ARG A 349 -19.86 9.78 22.55
#